data_AF-A0A382IKN2-F1
#
_entry.id   AF-A0A382IKN2-F1
#
_cell.length_a   1.000
_cell.length_b   1.000
_cell.length_c   1.000
_cell.angle_alpha   90.00
_cell.angle_beta   90.00
_cell.angle_gamma   90.00
#
_symmetry.space_group_name_H-M   'P 1'
#
loop_
_entity.id
_entity.type
_entity.pdbx_description
1 polymer ?
#
loop_
_entity_poly.entity_id
_entity_poly.type
_entity_poly.pdbx_seq_one_letter_code
_entity_poly.pdbx_strand_id
1 'polypeptide(L)'
;MSDPPLHYLTITEVVALIRDKQVSPVEVTEAMLQRIDARDGRFQSYATVMADQAMDSARKAEIEISAGGCFGPLHGVPIAVKDLCLTKGVRTMGGTPVLSNHVPDFDATVISKLAAAGSVLLGKLNLTEGAMAGYHPDFPIPVNPWNPEYWTGVSCSDTGGSIRFPAASCGYRRYQAHMGIGQPLRSSGPGRVHGPRRPHDPQRCRRRYHASSHR
;
A
#
# COMPACT_ATOMS: atom_id res chain seq x y z
N MET A 1 29.68 9.04 -5.39
CA MET A 1 28.76 8.55 -4.35
C MET A 1 27.77 7.64 -5.05
N SER A 2 27.61 6.39 -4.61
CA SER A 2 26.62 5.47 -5.20
C SER A 2 25.22 6.02 -4.96
N ASP A 3 24.33 5.89 -5.93
CA ASP A 3 22.91 6.22 -5.72
C ASP A 3 22.34 5.38 -4.57
N PRO A 4 21.43 5.94 -3.75
CA PRO A 4 20.84 5.22 -2.64
C PRO A 4 20.00 4.03 -3.16
N PRO A 5 20.01 2.88 -2.46
CA PRO A 5 19.16 1.75 -2.82
C PRO A 5 17.68 2.12 -2.91
N LEU A 6 16.92 1.49 -3.83
CA LEU A 6 15.51 1.80 -4.09
C LEU A 6 14.62 1.85 -2.83
N HIS A 7 14.87 0.98 -1.85
CA HIS A 7 14.08 0.90 -0.61
C HIS A 7 14.34 2.04 0.39
N TYR A 8 15.31 2.93 0.12
CA TYR A 8 15.53 4.16 0.89
C TYR A 8 14.96 5.40 0.20
N LEU A 9 14.51 5.27 -1.05
CA LEU A 9 13.85 6.36 -1.76
C LEU A 9 12.46 6.61 -1.18
N THR A 10 12.05 7.87 -1.21
CA THR A 10 10.67 8.26 -0.94
C THR A 10 9.75 7.79 -2.05
N ILE A 11 8.47 7.63 -1.72
CA ILE A 11 7.45 7.24 -2.69
C ILE A 11 7.40 8.20 -3.88
N THR A 12 7.64 9.50 -3.67
CA THR A 12 7.68 10.52 -4.72
C THR A 12 8.89 10.40 -5.63
N GLU A 13 10.04 10.01 -5.09
CA GLU A 13 11.25 9.75 -5.90
C GLU A 13 11.05 8.50 -6.75
N VAL A 14 10.49 7.42 -6.19
CA VAL A 14 10.15 6.20 -6.96
C VAL A 14 9.16 6.51 -8.08
N VAL A 15 8.11 7.29 -7.80
CA VAL A 15 7.16 7.76 -8.84
C VAL A 15 7.88 8.52 -9.96
N ALA A 16 8.81 9.41 -9.61
CA ALA A 16 9.56 10.17 -10.60
C ALA A 16 10.44 9.25 -11.48
N LEU A 17 11.18 8.32 -10.86
CA LEU A 17 12.01 7.36 -11.59
C LEU A 17 11.18 6.46 -12.53
N ILE A 18 10.02 5.99 -12.07
CA ILE A 18 9.10 5.18 -12.89
C ILE A 18 8.55 6.01 -14.05
N ARG A 19 8.10 7.23 -13.77
CA ARG A 19 7.53 8.13 -14.78
C ARG A 19 8.55 8.49 -15.86
N ASP A 20 9.79 8.73 -15.45
CA ASP A 20 10.89 9.07 -16.34
C ASP A 20 11.52 7.83 -16.99
N LYS A 21 10.95 6.63 -16.73
CA LYS A 21 11.39 5.34 -17.25
C LYS A 21 12.85 5.01 -16.91
N GLN A 22 13.36 5.56 -15.81
CA GLN A 22 14.68 5.23 -15.28
C GLN A 22 14.68 3.87 -14.58
N VAL A 23 13.52 3.47 -14.03
CA VAL A 23 13.24 2.13 -13.52
C VAL A 23 11.81 1.75 -13.94
N SER A 24 11.55 0.46 -14.10
CA SER A 24 10.21 -0.05 -14.37
C SER A 24 9.46 -0.39 -13.08
N PRO A 25 8.11 -0.38 -13.08
CA PRO A 25 7.31 -0.94 -11.98
C PRO A 25 7.68 -2.38 -11.63
N VAL A 26 8.06 -3.17 -12.65
CA VAL A 26 8.46 -4.57 -12.49
C VAL A 26 9.76 -4.67 -11.70
N GLU A 27 10.81 -3.92 -12.09
CA GLU A 27 12.09 -3.90 -11.37
C GLU A 27 11.93 -3.45 -9.92
N VAL A 28 11.13 -2.39 -9.67
CA VAL A 28 10.90 -1.91 -8.30
C VAL A 28 10.13 -2.96 -7.48
N THR A 29 9.11 -3.59 -8.06
CA THR A 29 8.30 -4.60 -7.37
C THR A 29 9.13 -5.84 -7.06
N GLU A 30 9.91 -6.34 -8.03
CA GLU A 30 10.81 -7.46 -7.85
C GLU A 30 11.85 -7.19 -6.77
N ALA A 31 12.48 -6.00 -6.80
CA ALA A 31 13.45 -5.61 -5.77
C ALA A 31 12.83 -5.57 -4.35
N MET A 32 11.57 -5.14 -4.22
CA MET A 32 10.88 -5.16 -2.92
C MET A 32 10.51 -6.57 -2.48
N LEU A 33 10.02 -7.43 -3.40
CA LEU A 33 9.70 -8.83 -3.09
C LEU A 33 10.95 -9.62 -2.68
N GLN A 34 12.07 -9.45 -3.37
CA GLN A 34 13.36 -10.05 -3.00
C GLN A 34 13.81 -9.59 -1.60
N ARG A 35 13.57 -8.32 -1.27
CA ARG A 35 13.87 -7.80 0.07
C ARG A 35 12.96 -8.42 1.14
N ILE A 36 11.67 -8.61 0.84
CA ILE A 36 10.73 -9.28 1.75
C ILE A 36 11.21 -10.71 2.00
N ASP A 37 11.53 -11.46 0.96
CA ASP A 37 12.06 -12.83 1.08
C ASP A 37 13.32 -12.89 1.95
N ALA A 38 14.29 -12.00 1.71
CA ALA A 38 15.56 -11.98 2.43
C ALA A 38 15.46 -11.51 3.90
N ARG A 39 14.39 -10.82 4.31
CA ARG A 39 14.33 -10.10 5.60
C ARG A 39 13.14 -10.46 6.47
N ASP A 40 11.98 -10.72 5.87
CA ASP A 40 10.74 -10.84 6.63
C ASP A 40 10.64 -12.14 7.42
N GLY A 41 11.40 -13.18 7.05
CA GLY A 41 11.57 -14.36 7.92
C GLY A 41 12.11 -14.01 9.31
N ARG A 42 12.87 -12.92 9.44
CA ARG A 42 13.34 -12.39 10.73
C ARG A 42 12.36 -11.40 11.36
N PHE A 43 11.76 -10.52 10.55
CA PHE A 43 10.96 -9.40 11.06
C PHE A 43 9.47 -9.71 11.23
N GLN A 44 8.95 -10.74 10.58
CA GLN A 44 7.57 -11.22 10.70
C GLN A 44 6.55 -10.09 10.45
N SER A 45 6.85 -9.19 9.52
CA SER A 45 6.10 -7.95 9.27
C SER A 45 4.90 -8.17 8.35
N TYR A 46 4.94 -9.18 7.47
CA TYR A 46 3.82 -9.49 6.59
C TYR A 46 2.95 -10.61 7.17
N ALA A 47 1.64 -10.38 7.19
CA ALA A 47 0.65 -11.41 7.44
C ALA A 47 0.39 -12.25 6.18
N THR A 48 0.47 -11.63 4.99
CA THR A 48 0.33 -12.32 3.70
C THR A 48 1.08 -11.54 2.63
N VAL A 49 2.03 -12.19 1.96
CA VAL A 49 2.72 -11.64 0.79
C VAL A 49 1.93 -12.02 -0.46
N MET A 50 1.75 -11.09 -1.38
CA MET A 50 0.96 -11.24 -2.62
C MET A 50 1.87 -11.21 -3.85
N ALA A 51 2.94 -12.01 -3.86
CA ALA A 51 4.02 -11.91 -4.85
C ALA A 51 3.51 -12.02 -6.30
N ASP A 52 2.68 -13.02 -6.59
CA ASP A 52 2.16 -13.24 -7.94
C ASP A 52 1.25 -12.09 -8.39
N GLN A 53 0.28 -11.70 -7.54
CA GLN A 53 -0.64 -10.60 -7.87
C GLN A 53 0.09 -9.25 -7.97
N ALA A 54 1.14 -9.04 -7.17
CA ALA A 54 1.98 -7.86 -7.24
C ALA A 54 2.74 -7.80 -8.56
N MET A 55 3.36 -8.89 -8.98
CA MET A 55 4.08 -8.96 -10.25
C MET A 55 3.15 -8.79 -11.46
N ASP A 56 1.96 -9.37 -11.44
CA ASP A 56 0.98 -9.16 -12.51
C ASP A 56 0.50 -7.71 -12.59
N SER A 57 0.27 -7.08 -11.43
CA SER A 57 -0.08 -5.66 -11.36
C SER A 57 1.07 -4.76 -11.84
N ALA A 58 2.31 -5.11 -11.53
CA ALA A 58 3.49 -4.37 -11.96
C ALA A 58 3.69 -4.45 -13.49
N ARG A 59 3.55 -5.64 -14.07
CA ARG A 59 3.59 -5.84 -15.54
C ARG A 59 2.50 -5.05 -16.24
N LYS A 60 1.28 -5.05 -15.68
CA LYS A 60 0.18 -4.25 -16.21
C LYS A 60 0.52 -2.76 -16.18
N ALA A 61 1.04 -2.25 -15.07
CA ALA A 61 1.45 -0.85 -14.95
C ALA A 61 2.57 -0.50 -15.96
N GLU A 62 3.54 -1.39 -16.17
CA GLU A 62 4.62 -1.18 -17.14
C GLU A 62 4.10 -1.09 -18.59
N ILE A 63 3.17 -1.97 -18.98
CA ILE A 63 2.51 -1.92 -20.29
C ILE A 63 1.76 -0.59 -20.46
N GLU A 64 1.01 -0.19 -19.45
CA GLU A 64 0.25 1.06 -19.44
C GLU A 64 1.19 2.27 -19.60
N ILE A 65 2.28 2.33 -18.82
CA ILE A 65 3.34 3.36 -18.90
C ILE A 65 3.98 3.41 -20.29
N SER A 66 4.28 2.26 -20.86
CA SER A 66 4.87 2.16 -22.19
C SER A 66 3.95 2.70 -23.28
N ALA A 67 2.63 2.54 -23.11
CA ALA A 67 1.61 3.08 -24.02
C ALA A 67 1.39 4.60 -23.89
N GLY A 68 2.08 5.30 -22.98
CA GLY A 68 2.01 6.75 -22.85
C GLY A 68 0.72 7.29 -22.21
N GLY A 69 0.03 6.46 -21.42
CA GLY A 69 -1.17 6.87 -20.67
C GLY A 69 -0.92 7.99 -19.65
N CYS A 70 -2.00 8.66 -19.24
CA CYS A 70 -1.97 9.53 -18.05
C CYS A 70 -2.33 8.67 -16.83
N PHE A 71 -1.43 8.58 -15.86
CA PHE A 71 -1.62 7.69 -14.71
C PHE A 71 -1.96 8.41 -13.41
N GLY A 72 -2.53 7.64 -12.48
CA GLY A 72 -2.76 8.07 -11.11
C GLY A 72 -1.45 8.38 -10.37
N PRO A 73 -1.53 9.08 -9.22
CA PRO A 73 -0.37 9.58 -8.49
C PRO A 73 0.55 8.49 -7.92
N LEU A 74 0.13 7.22 -7.91
CA LEU A 74 0.88 6.08 -7.37
C LEU A 74 1.07 4.96 -8.39
N HIS A 75 0.92 5.27 -9.68
CA HIS A 75 0.89 4.24 -10.71
C HIS A 75 2.22 3.50 -10.83
N GLY A 76 2.16 2.17 -10.76
CA GLY A 76 3.32 1.28 -10.77
C GLY A 76 4.12 1.24 -9.47
N VAL A 77 3.70 1.96 -8.43
CA VAL A 77 4.45 2.02 -7.17
C VAL A 77 4.02 0.90 -6.24
N PRO A 78 4.96 0.07 -5.74
CA PRO A 78 4.65 -0.97 -4.78
C PRO A 78 4.35 -0.39 -3.39
N ILE A 79 3.28 -0.88 -2.78
CA ILE A 79 2.84 -0.54 -1.43
C ILE A 79 2.38 -1.79 -0.70
N ALA A 80 2.31 -1.73 0.63
CA ALA A 80 1.65 -2.74 1.44
C ALA A 80 0.59 -2.07 2.32
N VAL A 81 -0.41 -2.83 2.73
CA VAL A 81 -1.53 -2.33 3.54
C VAL A 81 -1.75 -3.22 4.75
N LYS A 82 -2.33 -2.67 5.81
CA LYS A 82 -2.64 -3.45 7.00
C LYS A 82 -3.60 -4.61 6.70
N ASP A 83 -3.44 -5.73 7.41
CA ASP A 83 -4.36 -6.88 7.35
C ASP A 83 -5.73 -6.63 8.02
N LEU A 84 -6.29 -5.44 7.79
CA LEU A 84 -7.68 -5.04 8.07
C LEU A 84 -8.34 -4.43 6.83
N CYS A 85 -7.54 -4.06 5.83
CA CYS A 85 -8.06 -3.59 4.57
C CYS A 85 -8.55 -4.81 3.78
N LEU A 86 -9.85 -5.09 3.81
CA LEU A 86 -10.43 -6.19 3.05
C LEU A 86 -10.02 -6.11 1.59
N THR A 87 -9.49 -7.21 1.07
CA THR A 87 -9.00 -7.32 -0.31
C THR A 87 -9.64 -8.54 -0.91
N LYS A 88 -10.35 -8.36 -2.02
CA LYS A 88 -11.11 -9.43 -2.66
C LYS A 88 -10.19 -10.58 -3.03
N GLY A 89 -10.56 -11.79 -2.62
CA GLY A 89 -9.81 -13.01 -2.95
C GLY A 89 -8.48 -13.16 -2.20
N VAL A 90 -8.18 -12.27 -1.25
CA VAL A 90 -6.94 -12.32 -0.45
C VAL A 90 -7.31 -12.42 1.02
N ARG A 91 -6.75 -13.44 1.68
CA ARG A 91 -6.96 -13.72 3.10
C ARG A 91 -6.74 -12.44 3.94
N THR A 92 -7.70 -12.15 4.82
CA THR A 92 -7.65 -10.99 5.72
C THR A 92 -8.10 -11.43 7.12
N MET A 93 -7.16 -11.50 8.05
CA MET A 93 -7.33 -12.16 9.36
C MET A 93 -7.47 -11.17 10.51
N GLY A 94 -6.97 -9.94 10.35
CA GLY A 94 -7.00 -8.94 11.41
C GLY A 94 -6.17 -9.31 12.65
N GLY A 95 -5.26 -10.29 12.52
CA GLY A 95 -4.52 -10.85 13.65
C GLY A 95 -5.40 -11.63 14.64
N THR A 96 -6.60 -12.05 14.23
CA THR A 96 -7.58 -12.73 15.08
C THR A 96 -7.81 -14.16 14.60
N PRO A 97 -7.73 -15.20 15.47
CA PRO A 97 -7.85 -16.60 15.06
C PRO A 97 -9.19 -16.92 14.38
N VAL A 98 -10.27 -16.27 14.81
CA VAL A 98 -11.63 -16.48 14.28
C VAL A 98 -11.74 -16.09 12.79
N LEU A 99 -10.85 -15.22 12.30
CA LEU A 99 -10.81 -14.77 10.90
C LEU A 99 -9.62 -15.38 10.13
N SER A 100 -8.93 -16.37 10.69
CA SER A 100 -7.74 -16.99 10.08
C SER A 100 -7.97 -17.50 8.65
N ASN A 101 -9.19 -17.94 8.34
CA ASN A 101 -9.59 -18.45 7.01
C ASN A 101 -10.52 -17.48 6.25
N HIS A 102 -10.65 -16.23 6.70
CA HIS A 102 -11.53 -15.26 6.07
C HIS A 102 -10.92 -14.74 4.76
N VAL A 103 -11.60 -15.01 3.65
CA VAL A 103 -11.28 -14.49 2.32
C VAL A 103 -12.44 -13.59 1.87
N PRO A 104 -12.26 -12.26 1.83
CA PRO A 104 -13.30 -11.34 1.42
C PRO A 104 -13.69 -11.51 -0.06
N ASP A 105 -14.96 -11.27 -0.39
CA ASP A 105 -15.49 -11.25 -1.76
C ASP A 105 -15.55 -9.83 -2.37
N PHE A 106 -15.19 -8.80 -1.59
CA PHE A 106 -15.12 -7.41 -2.00
C PHE A 106 -13.85 -6.70 -1.50
N ASP A 107 -13.52 -5.60 -2.18
CA ASP A 107 -12.45 -4.69 -1.77
C ASP A 107 -12.98 -3.60 -0.84
N ALA A 108 -12.24 -3.32 0.23
CA ALA A 108 -12.44 -2.11 1.01
C ALA A 108 -12.20 -0.86 0.13
N THR A 109 -12.92 0.24 0.43
CA THR A 109 -12.83 1.49 -0.33
C THR A 109 -11.39 1.99 -0.55
N VAL A 110 -10.51 1.80 0.45
CA VAL A 110 -9.10 2.20 0.34
C VAL A 110 -8.36 1.36 -0.70
N ILE A 111 -8.60 0.04 -0.75
CA ILE A 111 -8.01 -0.87 -1.73
C ILE A 111 -8.48 -0.49 -3.13
N SER A 112 -9.78 -0.25 -3.33
CA SER A 112 -10.30 0.17 -4.62
C SER A 112 -9.71 1.51 -5.09
N LYS A 113 -9.48 2.46 -4.17
CA LYS A 113 -8.85 3.75 -4.49
C LYS A 113 -7.37 3.62 -4.83
N LEU A 114 -6.64 2.76 -4.11
CA LEU A 114 -5.23 2.47 -4.37
C LEU A 114 -5.06 1.78 -5.73
N ALA A 115 -5.89 0.77 -6.01
CA ALA A 115 -5.95 0.11 -7.32
C ALA A 115 -6.29 1.12 -8.45
N ALA A 116 -7.26 2.01 -8.24
CA ALA A 116 -7.60 3.05 -9.21
C ALA A 116 -6.49 4.10 -9.39
N ALA A 117 -5.65 4.32 -8.37
CA ALA A 117 -4.44 5.14 -8.47
C ALA A 117 -3.29 4.41 -9.17
N GLY A 118 -3.45 3.12 -9.45
CA GLY A 118 -2.49 2.28 -10.16
C GLY A 118 -1.38 1.69 -9.29
N SER A 119 -1.53 1.70 -7.96
CA SER A 119 -0.52 1.14 -7.07
C SER A 119 -0.43 -0.38 -7.21
N VAL A 120 0.76 -0.92 -7.00
CA VAL A 120 1.02 -2.37 -6.93
C VAL A 120 0.94 -2.80 -5.47
N LEU A 121 0.08 -3.75 -5.13
CA LEU A 121 -0.07 -4.21 -3.74
C LEU A 121 0.85 -5.41 -3.46
N LEU A 122 1.90 -5.20 -2.66
CA LEU A 122 2.87 -6.23 -2.27
C LEU A 122 2.30 -7.25 -1.28
N GLY A 123 1.35 -6.84 -0.44
CA GLY A 123 0.80 -7.71 0.58
C GLY A 123 0.09 -7.00 1.73
N LYS A 124 -0.23 -7.83 2.72
CA LYS A 124 -0.96 -7.50 3.95
C LYS A 124 0.01 -7.53 5.13
N LEU A 125 0.05 -6.44 5.88
CA LEU A 125 0.97 -6.24 7.00
C LEU A 125 0.35 -6.76 8.30
N ASN A 126 1.21 -7.40 9.09
CA ASN A 126 0.90 -7.96 10.39
C ASN A 126 0.58 -6.86 11.41
N LEU A 127 -0.16 -7.23 12.45
CA LEU A 127 -0.77 -6.31 13.39
C LEU A 127 -1.10 -7.00 14.71
N THR A 128 -1.38 -6.20 15.72
CA THR A 128 -2.03 -6.68 16.94
C THR A 128 -3.48 -7.07 16.66
N GLU A 129 -3.96 -8.03 17.44
CA GLU A 129 -5.28 -8.65 17.26
C GLU A 129 -6.40 -7.61 17.22
N GLY A 130 -7.21 -7.63 16.16
CA GLY A 130 -8.34 -6.71 16.00
C GLY A 130 -7.96 -5.24 16.01
N ALA A 131 -6.69 -4.91 15.74
CA ALA A 131 -6.13 -3.58 15.92
C ALA A 131 -6.08 -3.07 17.38
N MET A 132 -6.11 -3.97 18.37
CA MET A 132 -6.09 -3.67 19.80
C MET A 132 -4.66 -3.63 20.36
N ALA A 133 -4.46 -3.85 21.66
CA ALA A 133 -3.18 -3.61 22.33
C ALA A 133 -2.15 -4.75 22.22
N GLY A 134 -2.58 -6.00 22.00
CA GLY A 134 -1.70 -7.18 22.06
C GLY A 134 -1.63 -7.96 20.75
N TYR A 135 -0.47 -8.56 20.46
CA TYR A 135 -0.40 -9.61 19.46
C TYR A 135 -1.04 -10.88 20.01
N HIS A 136 -1.77 -11.59 19.17
CA HIS A 136 -2.31 -12.90 19.54
C HIS A 136 -1.21 -13.96 19.38
N PRO A 137 -1.02 -14.87 20.35
CA PRO A 137 0.09 -15.84 20.35
C PRO A 137 0.09 -16.83 19.18
N ASP A 138 -1.08 -17.09 18.59
CA ASP A 138 -1.21 -17.98 17.43
C ASP A 138 -0.66 -17.41 16.12
N PHE A 139 -0.29 -16.12 16.09
CA PHE A 139 0.29 -15.47 14.92
C PHE A 139 1.74 -15.08 15.18
N PRO A 140 2.57 -15.01 14.12
CA PRO A 140 3.91 -14.46 14.25
C PRO A 140 3.88 -13.05 14.83
N ILE A 141 4.82 -12.75 15.72
CA ILE A 141 4.93 -11.42 16.36
C ILE A 141 6.00 -10.61 15.61
N PRO A 142 5.67 -9.44 15.05
CA PRO A 142 6.64 -8.59 14.37
C PRO A 142 7.78 -8.14 15.28
N VAL A 143 9.03 -8.28 14.79
CA VAL A 143 10.25 -7.95 15.52
C VAL A 143 10.75 -6.56 15.15
N ASN A 144 11.14 -5.76 16.14
CA ASN A 144 11.57 -4.39 15.90
C ASN A 144 12.94 -4.36 15.19
N PRO A 145 13.06 -3.63 14.07
CA PRO A 145 14.27 -3.63 13.24
C PRO A 145 15.48 -2.94 13.89
N TRP A 146 15.28 -2.11 14.91
CA TRP A 146 16.34 -1.40 15.63
C TRP A 146 16.85 -2.19 16.83
N ASN A 147 15.94 -2.84 17.56
CA ASN A 147 16.28 -3.73 18.67
C ASN A 147 15.19 -4.80 18.84
N PRO A 148 15.51 -6.10 18.72
CA PRO A 148 14.52 -7.17 18.84
C PRO A 148 13.85 -7.26 20.22
N GLU A 149 14.45 -6.69 21.28
CA GLU A 149 13.86 -6.62 22.62
C GLU A 149 12.79 -5.54 22.74
N TYR A 150 12.68 -4.65 21.75
CA TYR A 150 11.71 -3.56 21.77
C TYR A 150 10.43 -3.94 21.04
N TRP A 151 9.34 -3.42 21.57
CA TRP A 151 8.05 -3.52 20.90
C TRP A 151 8.09 -2.81 19.55
N THR A 152 7.46 -3.41 18.53
CA THR A 152 7.31 -2.82 17.17
C THR A 152 6.31 -1.67 17.14
N GLY A 153 5.49 -1.53 18.18
CA GLY A 153 4.42 -0.54 18.31
C GLY A 153 3.03 -1.16 18.18
N VAL A 154 2.01 -0.43 18.62
CA VAL A 154 0.60 -0.87 18.54
C VAL A 154 -0.22 0.10 17.73
N SER A 155 -1.34 -0.33 17.17
CA SER A 155 -1.66 -1.64 16.59
C SER A 155 -1.13 -1.83 15.16
N CYS A 156 -0.35 -0.87 14.69
CA CYS A 156 0.23 -0.85 13.37
C CYS A 156 1.72 -1.04 13.47
N SER A 157 2.15 -2.28 13.61
CA SER A 157 3.51 -2.66 13.26
C SER A 157 3.88 -2.06 11.88
N ASP A 158 2.89 -1.83 10.98
CA ASP A 158 2.90 -0.73 10.01
C ASP A 158 1.48 -0.25 9.54
N THR A 159 1.26 1.09 9.43
CA THR A 159 0.11 1.87 8.84
C THR A 159 -1.37 1.76 9.32
N GLY A 160 -1.91 2.84 9.95
CA GLY A 160 -3.37 3.15 10.10
C GLY A 160 -3.97 3.33 11.53
N GLY A 161 -4.29 4.55 11.98
CA GLY A 161 -4.87 4.93 13.31
C GLY A 161 -3.93 4.85 14.53
N SER A 162 -3.15 3.79 14.55
CA SER A 162 -2.17 3.39 15.55
C SER A 162 -0.74 3.83 15.22
N ILE A 163 -0.63 5.00 14.60
CA ILE A 163 0.46 5.28 13.66
C ILE A 163 1.67 5.91 14.33
N ARG A 164 1.44 6.72 15.38
CA ARG A 164 2.48 7.57 15.97
C ARG A 164 3.53 6.74 16.72
N PHE A 165 3.08 5.79 17.54
CA PHE A 165 3.94 5.00 18.40
C PHE A 165 4.89 4.07 17.62
N PRO A 166 4.40 3.21 16.70
CA PRO A 166 5.26 2.38 15.85
C PRO A 166 6.16 3.17 14.91
N ALA A 167 5.68 4.29 14.36
CA ALA A 167 6.49 5.13 13.47
C ALA A 167 7.65 5.81 14.20
N ALA A 168 7.42 6.27 15.43
CA ALA A 168 8.45 6.84 16.29
C ALA A 168 9.42 5.76 16.77
N SER A 169 8.93 4.59 17.18
CA SER A 169 9.79 3.47 17.62
C SER A 169 10.59 2.85 16.47
N CYS A 170 10.13 3.01 15.22
CA CYS A 170 10.80 2.48 14.03
C CYS A 170 11.44 3.54 13.12
N GLY A 171 11.44 4.84 13.50
CA GLY A 171 12.19 5.89 12.80
C GLY A 171 11.63 6.38 11.45
N TYR A 172 10.32 6.26 11.21
CA TYR A 172 9.67 6.66 9.94
C TYR A 172 8.87 7.99 10.05
N ARG A 173 8.93 8.83 9.00
CA ARG A 173 8.14 10.07 8.85
C ARG A 173 6.70 9.75 8.38
N ARG A 174 5.65 10.37 8.96
CA ARG A 174 4.23 10.04 8.61
C ARG A 174 3.23 11.20 8.62
N TYR A 175 2.12 10.97 7.89
CA TYR A 175 0.91 11.81 7.78
C TYR A 175 -0.32 11.07 8.37
N GLN A 176 -1.08 11.72 9.25
CA GLN A 176 -2.37 11.23 9.75
C GLN A 176 -3.49 11.98 9.03
N ALA A 177 -4.35 11.27 8.30
CA ALA A 177 -5.57 11.88 7.75
C ALA A 177 -6.52 12.20 8.91
N HIS A 178 -7.11 13.40 8.90
CA HIS A 178 -8.15 13.79 9.84
C HIS A 178 -9.37 12.86 9.68
N MET A 179 -9.95 12.40 10.79
CA MET A 179 -11.20 11.64 10.75
C MET A 179 -12.27 12.51 10.07
N GLY A 180 -12.66 12.17 8.83
CA GLY A 180 -13.72 12.88 8.09
C GLY A 180 -13.43 13.24 6.62
N ILE A 181 -12.22 13.07 6.09
CA ILE A 181 -11.91 13.43 4.68
C ILE A 181 -12.20 12.28 3.68
N GLY A 182 -12.94 11.25 4.12
CA GLY A 182 -13.48 10.19 3.26
C GLY A 182 -14.93 9.93 3.63
N GLN A 183 -15.82 9.86 2.64
CA GLN A 183 -17.21 9.43 2.80
C GLN A 183 -17.32 8.15 3.67
N PRO A 184 -18.43 7.99 4.42
CA PRO A 184 -18.48 7.11 5.58
C PRO A 184 -18.27 5.63 5.24
N LEU A 185 -17.70 4.90 6.20
CA LEU A 185 -17.80 3.45 6.31
C LEU A 185 -19.27 3.07 6.17
N ARG A 186 -19.62 2.32 5.13
CA ARG A 186 -21.00 2.01 4.80
C ARG A 186 -21.50 0.94 5.77
N SER A 187 -22.16 1.35 6.85
CA SER A 187 -23.16 0.53 7.54
C SER A 187 -24.54 0.81 6.93
N SER A 188 -25.35 -0.23 6.86
CA SER A 188 -26.64 -0.33 6.16
C SER A 188 -27.76 0.50 6.79
N GLY A 189 -28.48 1.27 5.96
CA GLY A 189 -29.77 1.90 6.27
C GLY A 189 -30.31 2.70 5.06
N PRO A 190 -31.61 2.68 4.71
CA PRO A 190 -32.10 3.16 3.42
C PRO A 190 -32.40 4.67 3.44
N GLY A 191 -32.06 5.34 2.34
CA GLY A 191 -32.59 6.67 2.00
C GLY A 191 -31.54 7.79 1.97
N ARG A 192 -31.02 8.09 0.77
CA ARG A 192 -30.90 9.46 0.24
C ARG A 192 -30.33 9.49 -1.19
N VAL A 193 -30.92 10.38 -1.98
CA VAL A 193 -30.80 10.58 -3.44
C VAL A 193 -29.42 11.16 -3.84
N HIS A 194 -28.91 10.75 -5.01
CA HIS A 194 -27.63 11.18 -5.60
C HIS A 194 -27.75 12.46 -6.44
N GLY A 195 -26.73 13.33 -6.37
CA GLY A 195 -26.47 14.40 -7.35
C GLY A 195 -25.32 14.01 -8.32
N PRO A 196 -25.25 14.60 -9.53
CA PRO A 196 -24.41 14.10 -10.60
C PRO A 196 -22.92 14.40 -10.40
N ARG A 197 -22.07 13.40 -10.68
CA ARG A 197 -20.60 13.54 -10.76
C ARG A 197 -20.22 14.11 -12.13
N ARG A 198 -19.31 15.09 -12.17
CA ARG A 198 -18.69 15.55 -13.42
C ARG A 198 -17.71 14.50 -13.95
N PRO A 199 -17.67 14.24 -15.27
CA PRO A 199 -16.75 13.27 -15.85
C PRO A 199 -15.31 13.81 -15.91
N HIS A 200 -14.36 12.88 -15.90
CA HIS A 200 -12.94 13.10 -16.07
C HIS A 200 -12.65 13.57 -17.51
N ASP A 201 -12.03 14.74 -17.68
CA ASP A 201 -11.69 15.32 -18.99
C ASP A 201 -10.28 14.88 -19.45
N PRO A 202 -10.16 14.04 -20.49
CA PRO A 202 -8.87 13.59 -21.02
C PRO A 202 -8.08 14.72 -21.71
N GLN A 203 -8.71 15.80 -22.15
CA GLN A 203 -8.08 16.85 -22.96
C GLN A 203 -7.18 17.78 -22.14
N ARG A 204 -7.45 17.93 -20.84
CA ARG A 204 -6.60 18.71 -19.93
C ARG A 204 -5.20 18.09 -19.73
N CYS A 205 -5.06 16.78 -19.99
CA CYS A 205 -3.80 16.05 -19.85
C CYS A 205 -2.82 16.35 -21.02
N ARG A 206 -3.31 16.44 -22.26
CA ARG A 206 -2.47 16.70 -23.46
C ARG A 206 -1.76 18.06 -23.41
N ARG A 207 -2.39 19.08 -22.80
CA ARG A 207 -1.79 20.43 -22.70
C ARG A 207 -0.58 20.50 -21.78
N ARG A 208 -0.41 19.57 -20.83
CA ARG A 208 0.79 19.54 -19.96
C ARG A 208 1.98 18.85 -20.63
N TYR A 209 1.75 17.89 -21.51
CA TYR A 209 2.84 17.18 -22.23
C TYR A 209 3.50 18.05 -23.32
N HIS A 210 2.75 18.94 -23.97
CA HIS A 210 3.32 19.83 -25.00
C HIS A 210 4.07 21.06 -24.43
N ALA A 211 3.89 21.38 -23.14
CA ALA A 211 4.54 22.54 -22.54
C ALA A 211 6.01 22.28 -22.13
N SER A 212 6.47 21.02 -22.15
CA SER A 212 7.81 20.62 -21.73
C SER A 212 8.80 20.39 -22.89
N SER A 213 8.43 20.65 -24.15
CA SER A 213 9.32 20.51 -25.31
C SER A 213 9.85 21.84 -25.86
N HIS A 214 9.72 22.94 -25.12
CA HIS A 214 10.36 24.22 -25.44
C HIS A 214 10.90 24.88 -24.16
N ARG A 215 12.13 24.54 -23.79
CA ARG A 215 13.14 25.43 -23.22
C ARG A 215 14.48 24.70 -23.11
#